data_AF-A0A8H2W0X2-F1
#
_entry.id   AF-A0A8H2W0X2-F1
#
_cell.length_a   1.000
_cell.length_b   1.000
_cell.length_c   1.000
_cell.angle_alpha   90.00
_cell.angle_beta   90.00
_cell.angle_gamma   90.00
#
_symmetry.space_group_name_H-M   'P 1'
#
loop_
_entity.id
_entity.type
_entity.pdbx_description
1 polymer ?
#
loop_
_entity_poly.entity_id
_entity_poly.type
_entity_poly.pdbx_seq_one_letter_code
_entity_poly.pdbx_strand_id
1 'polypeptide(L)'
;MSNNITIMSSGVERRPLCRKPRLNGHRHKGVSSSLQRALKIFRIEELPADVWIYILDQLPISSAAAASICSKNIRGKMGDRYLRLLVNRSDEMILFLKLLANDLPNHIACKSCLKLHCMDNALSLQIGYRIVKPFDTSNMREFDRVVIETSNHLDRDIIHNPHRRMNNNNLGRDFNTAIWEMAMKRYNLGQDSASLLNIMSGITSNADCFLSLDWQQPRVDYTIAHGFMIQRVQRISIVDPMLLSFRNWVRFDICQHWDSFGDQKGAHIKNRGRGSAAEANIQAGGDSGLWRCTQCWTEFQINVEKSDNMTVMMFTRWKNWGVKPDKSDKNFMRHLGLLKQPRTQTQRHEEQVLANASETMMEFQKEVTGLADLSPLSKVFKDVGELVSSPSFKRKVLEEHEEKRSVNSTRFLDSWD
;
A
#
# COMPACT_ATOMS: atom_id res chain seq x y z
N MET A 1 -42.35 -6.18 35.77
CA MET A 1 -40.95 -6.54 35.48
C MET A 1 -40.92 -7.60 34.39
N SER A 2 -40.81 -7.19 33.12
CA SER A 2 -40.51 -8.07 31.99
C SER A 2 -39.95 -7.18 30.88
N ASN A 3 -38.65 -7.25 30.64
CA ASN A 3 -37.97 -6.50 29.58
C ASN A 3 -37.90 -7.36 28.32
N ASN A 4 -38.68 -7.00 27.30
CA ASN A 4 -38.53 -7.53 25.95
C ASN A 4 -37.44 -6.74 25.22
N ILE A 5 -36.30 -7.39 24.98
CA ILE A 5 -35.25 -6.88 24.08
C ILE A 5 -35.65 -7.29 22.67
N THR A 6 -36.04 -6.30 21.86
CA THR A 6 -36.26 -6.46 20.41
C THR A 6 -34.90 -6.33 19.71
N ILE A 7 -34.37 -7.46 19.23
CA ILE A 7 -33.18 -7.48 18.38
C ILE A 7 -33.65 -7.17 16.95
N MET A 8 -33.33 -5.97 16.45
CA MET A 8 -33.48 -5.65 15.04
C MET A 8 -32.31 -6.26 14.26
N SER A 9 -32.60 -7.36 13.57
CA SER A 9 -31.74 -7.93 12.54
C SER A 9 -31.69 -6.98 11.34
N SER A 10 -30.56 -6.32 11.13
CA SER A 10 -30.33 -5.57 9.89
C SER A 10 -30.19 -6.57 8.73
N GLY A 11 -31.19 -6.56 7.85
CA GLY A 11 -31.17 -7.29 6.59
C GLY A 11 -30.11 -6.70 5.67
N VAL A 12 -28.87 -7.20 5.79
CA VAL A 12 -27.85 -7.01 4.75
C VAL A 12 -28.26 -7.86 3.57
N GLU A 13 -28.89 -7.21 2.59
CA GLU A 13 -29.20 -7.78 1.28
C GLU A 13 -27.87 -8.18 0.62
N ARG A 14 -27.56 -9.48 0.65
CA ARG A 14 -26.39 -10.04 -0.05
C ARG A 14 -26.64 -9.92 -1.55
N ARG A 15 -26.17 -8.82 -2.16
CA ARG A 15 -26.08 -8.73 -3.62
C ARG A 15 -25.18 -9.86 -4.14
N PRO A 16 -25.55 -10.50 -5.26
CA PRO A 16 -24.79 -11.62 -5.80
C PRO A 16 -23.39 -11.14 -6.18
N LEU A 17 -22.39 -11.70 -5.51
CA LEU A 17 -20.98 -11.60 -5.87
C LEU A 17 -20.85 -11.67 -7.39
N CYS A 18 -20.12 -10.70 -7.94
CA CYS A 18 -19.69 -10.64 -9.34
C CYS A 18 -19.54 -12.06 -9.86
N ARG A 19 -20.41 -12.45 -10.81
CA ARG A 19 -20.42 -13.79 -11.38
C ARG A 19 -18.97 -14.09 -11.72
N LYS A 20 -18.40 -15.07 -11.00
CA LYS A 20 -17.13 -15.71 -11.37
C LYS A 20 -17.15 -15.79 -12.90
N PRO A 21 -16.06 -15.48 -13.62
CA PRO A 21 -15.92 -16.05 -14.94
C PRO A 21 -16.20 -17.54 -14.72
N ARG A 22 -17.34 -18.02 -15.21
CA ARG A 22 -17.49 -19.45 -15.43
C ARG A 22 -16.36 -19.67 -16.41
N LEU A 23 -15.20 -20.11 -15.90
CA LEU A 23 -14.36 -21.02 -16.64
C LEU A 23 -15.38 -22.04 -17.08
N ASN A 24 -15.84 -21.89 -18.32
CA ASN A 24 -16.66 -22.87 -18.97
C ASN A 24 -15.96 -24.16 -18.60
N GLY A 25 -16.70 -25.07 -17.97
CA GLY A 25 -16.30 -26.45 -17.93
C GLY A 25 -16.17 -26.85 -19.39
N HIS A 26 -15.02 -26.55 -19.98
CA HIS A 26 -14.44 -27.34 -21.02
C HIS A 26 -14.36 -28.68 -20.34
N ARG A 27 -15.43 -29.47 -20.54
CA ARG A 27 -15.35 -30.92 -20.64
C ARG A 27 -14.00 -31.13 -21.28
N HIS A 28 -13.04 -31.62 -20.50
CA HIS A 28 -11.80 -32.13 -21.04
C HIS A 28 -12.26 -33.11 -22.11
N LYS A 29 -12.27 -32.68 -23.38
CA LYS A 29 -12.31 -33.59 -24.51
C LYS A 29 -11.17 -34.51 -24.21
N GLY A 30 -11.50 -35.77 -23.92
CA GLY A 30 -10.57 -36.75 -23.40
C GLY A 30 -9.25 -36.58 -24.13
N VAL A 31 -8.20 -36.27 -23.38
CA VAL A 31 -6.84 -36.21 -23.91
C VAL A 31 -6.69 -37.50 -24.70
N SER A 32 -6.53 -37.37 -26.03
CA SER A 32 -6.56 -38.50 -26.96
C SER A 32 -5.73 -39.64 -26.39
N SER A 33 -6.27 -40.87 -26.39
CA SER A 33 -5.58 -42.07 -25.90
C SER A 33 -4.19 -42.23 -26.53
N SER A 34 -3.98 -41.67 -27.72
CA SER A 34 -2.70 -41.59 -28.42
C SER A 34 -1.67 -40.70 -27.71
N LEU A 35 -2.09 -39.59 -27.11
CA LEU A 35 -1.23 -38.65 -26.38
C LEU A 35 -0.84 -39.22 -25.01
N GLN A 36 -1.75 -39.94 -24.34
CA GLN A 36 -1.41 -40.72 -23.14
C GLN A 36 -0.44 -41.87 -23.45
N ARG A 37 -0.55 -42.49 -24.63
CA ARG A 37 0.37 -43.56 -25.06
C ARG A 37 1.74 -43.01 -25.46
N ALA A 38 1.79 -41.84 -26.11
CA ALA A 38 3.05 -41.15 -26.42
C ALA A 38 3.76 -40.62 -25.16
N LEU A 39 3.02 -40.10 -24.18
CA LEU A 39 3.58 -39.70 -22.87
C LEU A 39 4.13 -40.88 -22.07
N LYS A 40 3.62 -42.10 -22.30
CA LYS A 40 4.20 -43.33 -21.73
C LYS A 40 5.52 -43.75 -22.38
N ILE A 41 5.82 -43.30 -23.61
CA ILE A 41 7.00 -43.72 -24.38
C ILE A 41 8.25 -42.90 -24.04
N PHE A 42 8.09 -41.68 -23.50
CA PHE A 42 9.22 -40.87 -23.03
C PHE A 42 9.02 -40.45 -21.58
N ARG A 43 9.50 -41.29 -20.67
CA ARG A 43 9.71 -40.84 -19.29
C ARG A 43 10.89 -39.88 -19.32
N ILE A 44 10.59 -38.59 -19.34
CA ILE A 44 11.60 -37.52 -19.32
C ILE A 44 12.60 -37.72 -18.16
N GLU A 45 12.14 -38.34 -17.07
CA GLU A 45 12.93 -38.74 -15.90
C GLU A 45 14.07 -39.74 -16.21
N GLU A 46 13.91 -40.56 -17.25
CA GLU A 46 14.87 -41.59 -17.66
C GLU A 46 15.98 -41.06 -18.57
N LEU A 47 15.93 -39.78 -18.98
CA LEU A 47 16.99 -39.17 -19.79
C LEU A 47 18.35 -39.22 -19.06
N PRO A 48 19.46 -39.54 -19.76
CA PRO A 48 20.81 -39.48 -19.20
C PRO A 48 21.15 -38.10 -18.64
N ALA A 49 22.09 -38.04 -17.69
CA ALA A 49 22.50 -36.78 -17.06
C ALA A 49 23.03 -35.77 -18.08
N ASP A 50 23.80 -36.20 -19.08
CA ASP A 50 24.38 -35.32 -20.11
C ASP A 50 23.30 -34.64 -20.96
N VAL A 51 22.21 -35.34 -21.26
CA VAL A 51 21.07 -34.77 -21.99
C VAL A 51 20.36 -33.73 -21.15
N TRP A 52 20.16 -33.99 -19.85
CA TRP A 52 19.61 -32.99 -18.93
C TRP A 52 20.50 -31.76 -18.80
N ILE A 53 21.82 -31.94 -18.66
CA ILE A 53 22.79 -30.84 -18.63
C ILE A 53 22.69 -30.02 -19.90
N TYR A 54 22.68 -30.68 -21.07
CA TYR A 54 22.56 -30.00 -22.35
C TYR A 54 21.27 -29.17 -22.45
N ILE A 55 20.12 -29.74 -22.05
CA ILE A 55 18.84 -29.01 -22.04
C ILE A 55 18.87 -27.82 -21.09
N LEU A 56 19.35 -28.02 -19.86
CA LEU A 56 19.35 -26.98 -18.82
C LEU A 56 20.34 -25.86 -19.11
N ASP A 57 21.48 -26.16 -19.76
CA ASP A 57 22.47 -25.16 -20.18
C ASP A 57 21.95 -24.26 -21.32
N GLN A 58 20.84 -24.63 -21.99
CA GLN A 58 20.14 -23.74 -22.96
C GLN A 58 19.12 -22.82 -22.30
N LEU A 59 18.81 -23.00 -21.01
CA LEU A 59 17.81 -22.19 -20.31
C LEU A 59 18.47 -21.01 -19.57
N PRO A 60 17.74 -19.90 -19.35
CA PRO A 60 18.15 -18.90 -18.36
C PRO A 60 18.42 -19.57 -17.00
N ILE A 61 19.41 -19.08 -16.25
CA ILE A 61 19.87 -19.71 -15.00
C ILE A 61 18.72 -19.87 -14.01
N SER A 62 17.85 -18.87 -13.89
CA SER A 62 16.64 -18.93 -13.08
C SER A 62 15.71 -20.09 -13.46
N SER A 63 15.48 -20.30 -14.75
CA SER A 63 14.67 -21.41 -15.28
C SER A 63 15.35 -22.76 -15.11
N ALA A 64 16.66 -22.84 -15.36
CA ALA A 64 17.45 -24.05 -15.18
C ALA A 64 17.44 -24.50 -13.71
N ALA A 65 17.61 -23.55 -12.78
CA ALA A 65 17.54 -23.80 -11.34
C ALA A 65 16.14 -24.25 -10.90
N ALA A 66 15.07 -23.62 -11.42
CA ALA A 66 13.70 -24.04 -11.15
C ALA A 66 13.47 -25.48 -11.64
N ALA A 67 13.81 -25.77 -12.90
CA ALA A 67 13.69 -27.11 -13.47
C ALA A 67 14.51 -28.15 -12.70
N SER A 68 15.71 -27.80 -12.22
CA SER A 68 16.56 -28.73 -11.46
C SER A 68 15.95 -29.14 -10.12
N ILE A 69 15.08 -28.32 -9.52
CA ILE A 69 14.44 -28.64 -8.24
C ILE A 69 13.02 -29.24 -8.37
N CYS A 70 12.42 -29.19 -9.56
CA CYS A 70 11.08 -29.75 -9.80
C CYS A 70 11.00 -31.28 -9.65
N SER A 71 12.12 -31.99 -9.77
CA SER A 71 12.17 -33.45 -9.66
C SER A 71 13.36 -33.92 -8.83
N LYS A 72 13.14 -34.88 -7.93
CA LYS A 72 14.21 -35.50 -7.13
C LYS A 72 15.27 -36.17 -8.02
N ASN A 73 14.87 -36.74 -9.15
CA ASN A 73 15.77 -37.41 -10.09
C ASN A 73 16.64 -36.40 -10.83
N ILE A 74 16.03 -35.33 -11.37
CA ILE A 74 16.78 -34.24 -12.00
C ILE A 74 17.74 -33.61 -10.98
N ARG A 75 17.26 -33.31 -9.77
CA ARG A 75 18.11 -32.77 -8.70
C ARG A 75 19.25 -33.70 -8.33
N GLY A 76 19.01 -35.01 -8.25
CA GLY A 76 20.04 -36.00 -7.97
C GLY A 76 21.12 -36.05 -9.05
N LYS A 77 20.74 -35.89 -10.32
CA LYS A 77 21.68 -35.86 -11.45
C LYS A 77 22.44 -34.54 -11.57
N MET A 78 21.76 -33.40 -11.35
CA MET A 78 22.34 -32.06 -11.54
C MET A 78 23.05 -31.52 -10.28
N GLY A 79 22.75 -32.09 -9.12
CA GLY A 79 23.15 -31.54 -7.83
C GLY A 79 22.64 -30.11 -7.63
N ASP A 80 23.46 -29.30 -6.96
CA ASP A 80 23.15 -27.88 -6.72
C ASP A 80 23.83 -26.93 -7.74
N ARG A 81 24.25 -27.43 -8.91
CA ARG A 81 25.01 -26.65 -9.91
C ARG A 81 24.34 -25.31 -10.23
N TYR A 82 23.07 -25.33 -10.61
CA TYR A 82 22.34 -24.13 -11.00
C TYR A 82 21.96 -23.26 -9.79
N LEU A 83 21.72 -23.85 -8.62
CA LEU A 83 21.48 -23.10 -7.39
C LEU A 83 22.71 -22.30 -6.96
N ARG A 84 23.91 -22.87 -7.08
CA ARG A 84 25.18 -22.17 -6.79
C ARG A 84 25.41 -20.98 -7.72
N LEU A 85 24.97 -21.08 -8.99
CA LEU A 85 25.06 -19.97 -9.95
C LEU A 85 24.16 -18.78 -9.59
N LEU A 86 23.09 -18.99 -8.80
CA LEU A 86 22.18 -17.95 -8.36
C LEU A 86 22.72 -17.10 -7.20
N VAL A 87 23.62 -17.66 -6.37
CA VAL A 87 24.08 -17.07 -5.09
C VAL A 87 24.55 -15.63 -5.23
N ASN A 88 25.22 -15.29 -6.33
CA ASN A 88 25.78 -13.96 -6.57
C ASN A 88 24.99 -13.15 -7.61
N ARG A 89 23.79 -13.58 -8.00
CA ARG A 89 22.99 -12.98 -9.07
C ARG A 89 21.59 -12.61 -8.59
N SER A 90 21.49 -11.50 -7.87
CA SER A 90 20.22 -11.04 -7.27
C SER A 90 19.05 -10.95 -8.26
N ASP A 91 19.30 -10.52 -9.49
CA ASP A 91 18.27 -10.40 -10.53
C ASP A 91 17.82 -11.76 -11.07
N GLU A 92 18.71 -12.74 -11.21
CA GLU A 92 18.33 -14.13 -11.55
C GLU A 92 17.65 -14.82 -10.37
N MET A 93 18.11 -14.58 -9.14
CA MET A 93 17.51 -15.13 -7.93
C MET A 93 16.04 -14.69 -7.81
N ILE A 94 15.72 -13.42 -8.03
CA ILE A 94 14.33 -12.96 -7.97
C ILE A 94 13.47 -13.57 -9.09
N LEU A 95 14.03 -13.83 -10.28
CA LEU A 95 13.32 -14.53 -11.35
C LEU A 95 13.05 -15.98 -10.98
N PHE A 96 14.06 -16.69 -10.43
CA PHE A 96 13.92 -18.04 -9.92
C PHE A 96 12.82 -18.13 -8.84
N LEU A 97 12.84 -17.26 -7.85
CA LEU A 97 11.83 -17.24 -6.79
C LEU A 97 10.43 -16.93 -7.35
N LYS A 98 10.31 -16.09 -8.38
CA LYS A 98 9.02 -15.83 -9.04
C LYS A 98 8.48 -17.07 -9.75
N LEU A 99 9.34 -17.85 -10.41
CA LEU A 99 8.94 -19.12 -11.02
C LEU A 99 8.36 -20.06 -9.95
N LEU A 100 9.05 -20.21 -8.82
CA LEU A 100 8.53 -21.01 -7.70
C LEU A 100 7.24 -20.46 -7.10
N ALA A 101 7.13 -19.14 -6.98
CA ALA A 101 5.93 -18.51 -6.45
C ALA A 101 4.70 -18.78 -7.33
N ASN A 102 4.84 -19.01 -8.64
CA ASN A 102 3.70 -19.30 -9.52
C ASN A 102 2.97 -20.59 -9.10
N ASP A 103 3.73 -21.62 -8.71
CA ASP A 103 3.19 -22.91 -8.27
C ASP A 103 2.81 -22.94 -6.77
N LEU A 104 3.18 -21.89 -6.03
CA LEU A 104 2.91 -21.74 -4.61
C LEU A 104 1.88 -20.60 -4.40
N PRO A 105 0.56 -20.89 -4.36
CA PRO A 105 -0.47 -19.85 -4.35
C PRO A 105 -0.37 -18.90 -3.15
N ASN A 106 0.07 -19.42 -2.00
CA ASN A 106 0.21 -18.65 -0.76
C ASN A 106 1.60 -18.03 -0.57
N HIS A 107 2.46 -18.01 -1.60
CA HIS A 107 3.81 -17.44 -1.51
C HIS A 107 4.02 -16.30 -2.49
N ILE A 108 4.86 -15.33 -2.13
CA ILE A 108 5.37 -14.31 -3.05
C ILE A 108 6.90 -14.27 -3.02
N ALA A 109 7.50 -13.89 -4.14
CA ALA A 109 8.93 -13.66 -4.24
C ALA A 109 9.24 -12.20 -3.89
N CYS A 110 9.84 -11.95 -2.73
CA CYS A 110 10.11 -10.59 -2.27
C CYS A 110 11.44 -10.08 -2.82
N LYS A 111 11.36 -9.00 -3.61
CA LYS A 111 12.54 -8.38 -4.24
C LYS A 111 13.53 -7.78 -3.23
N SER A 112 13.04 -7.32 -2.08
CA SER A 112 13.88 -6.63 -1.09
C SER A 112 14.76 -7.58 -0.30
N CYS A 113 14.26 -8.76 0.07
CA CYS A 113 15.00 -9.73 0.88
C CYS A 113 15.48 -10.97 0.09
N LEU A 114 15.09 -11.08 -1.19
CA LEU A 114 15.38 -12.24 -2.05
C LEU A 114 14.93 -13.58 -1.43
N LYS A 115 13.73 -13.59 -0.83
CA LYS A 115 13.12 -14.80 -0.22
C LYS A 115 11.69 -15.00 -0.72
N LEU A 116 11.22 -16.24 -0.60
CA LEU A 116 9.80 -16.57 -0.68
C LEU A 116 9.12 -16.29 0.67
N HIS A 117 8.09 -15.46 0.66
CA HIS A 117 7.28 -15.20 1.85
C HIS A 117 5.94 -15.89 1.75
N CYS A 118 5.59 -16.66 2.78
CA CYS A 118 4.23 -17.13 2.97
C CYS A 118 3.33 -15.95 3.38
N MET A 119 2.14 -15.87 2.78
CA MET A 119 1.14 -14.85 3.08
C MET A 119 0.64 -14.92 4.54
N ASP A 120 0.68 -16.09 5.16
CA ASP A 120 0.26 -16.26 6.55
C ASP A 120 1.20 -15.56 7.53
N ASN A 121 2.43 -15.24 7.09
CA ASN A 121 3.43 -14.49 7.85
C ASN A 121 3.43 -12.98 7.54
N ALA A 122 2.40 -12.47 6.84
CA ALA A 122 2.34 -11.06 6.43
C ALA A 122 2.46 -10.08 7.61
N LEU A 123 1.85 -10.40 8.75
CA LEU A 123 1.95 -9.57 9.95
C LEU A 123 3.38 -9.49 10.48
N SER A 124 4.11 -10.62 10.48
CA SER A 124 5.52 -10.65 10.91
C SER A 124 6.41 -9.82 10.00
N LEU A 125 6.14 -9.81 8.69
CA LEU A 125 6.83 -8.90 7.77
C LEU A 125 6.55 -7.44 8.13
N GLN A 126 5.29 -7.13 8.42
CA GLN A 126 4.90 -5.78 8.79
C GLN A 126 5.62 -5.27 10.04
N ILE A 127 5.75 -6.13 11.06
CA ILE A 127 6.46 -5.83 12.30
C ILE A 127 7.97 -5.75 12.06
N GLY A 128 8.53 -6.71 11.32
CA GLY A 128 9.95 -6.77 11.00
C GLY A 128 10.46 -5.50 10.33
N TYR A 129 9.72 -4.96 9.36
CA TYR A 129 10.06 -3.68 8.71
C TYR A 129 10.07 -2.48 9.67
N ARG A 130 9.32 -2.51 10.77
CA ARG A 130 9.32 -1.45 11.79
C ARG A 130 10.45 -1.60 12.81
N ILE A 131 10.88 -2.81 13.09
CA ILE A 131 11.80 -3.13 14.20
C ILE A 131 13.27 -3.21 13.76
N VAL A 132 13.62 -3.03 12.47
CA VAL A 132 15.04 -3.04 12.05
C VAL A 132 15.81 -1.83 12.60
N LYS A 133 16.19 -1.91 13.88
CA LYS A 133 17.50 -1.55 14.36
C LYS A 133 18.39 -2.79 14.15
N PRO A 134 19.67 -2.64 13.81
CA PRO A 134 20.54 -3.78 13.52
C PRO A 134 20.63 -4.69 14.75
N PHE A 135 20.16 -5.93 14.64
CA PHE A 135 20.28 -6.95 15.69
C PHE A 135 21.15 -8.12 15.21
N ASP A 136 21.90 -8.66 16.17
CA ASP A 136 22.94 -9.68 16.04
C ASP A 136 22.36 -11.07 15.77
N THR A 137 22.90 -11.77 14.76
CA THR A 137 22.33 -12.99 14.14
C THR A 137 22.86 -14.30 14.73
N SER A 138 23.41 -14.29 15.94
CA SER A 138 24.22 -15.40 16.47
C SER A 138 23.47 -16.72 16.78
N ASN A 139 22.13 -16.77 16.81
CA ASN A 139 21.39 -17.90 17.40
C ASN A 139 20.39 -18.67 16.49
N MET A 140 20.52 -18.67 15.15
CA MET A 140 19.62 -19.43 14.26
C MET A 140 20.18 -20.80 13.78
N ARG A 141 19.28 -21.78 13.59
CA ARG A 141 19.56 -23.19 13.25
C ARG A 141 20.05 -23.38 11.80
N GLU A 142 20.78 -24.47 11.59
CA GLU A 142 21.61 -24.78 10.41
C GLU A 142 20.87 -24.95 9.07
N PHE A 143 19.59 -25.37 9.08
CA PHE A 143 18.81 -25.45 7.83
C PHE A 143 18.31 -24.07 7.34
N ASP A 144 18.17 -23.10 8.25
CA ASP A 144 17.95 -21.70 7.89
C ASP A 144 19.25 -21.05 7.40
N ARG A 145 20.43 -21.64 7.65
CA ARG A 145 21.73 -21.10 7.22
C ARG A 145 21.98 -21.26 5.73
N VAL A 146 21.62 -22.36 5.06
CA VAL A 146 21.96 -22.53 3.63
C VAL A 146 21.21 -21.54 2.72
N VAL A 147 20.02 -21.08 3.14
CA VAL A 147 19.24 -20.05 2.43
C VAL A 147 19.61 -18.62 2.88
N ILE A 148 20.39 -18.45 3.95
CA ILE A 148 20.76 -17.13 4.53
C ILE A 148 22.28 -16.84 4.48
N GLU A 149 23.17 -17.82 4.43
CA GLU A 149 24.63 -17.59 4.33
C GLU A 149 25.03 -17.07 2.95
N THR A 150 24.20 -17.34 1.94
CA THR A 150 24.25 -16.66 0.64
C THR A 150 23.77 -15.19 0.72
N SER A 151 23.06 -14.80 1.79
CA SER A 151 22.53 -13.46 2.06
C SER A 151 23.49 -12.56 2.85
N ASN A 152 24.33 -13.11 3.75
CA ASN A 152 25.22 -12.27 4.57
C ASN A 152 26.41 -11.68 3.80
N HIS A 153 26.82 -12.30 2.69
CA HIS A 153 27.78 -11.69 1.76
C HIS A 153 27.15 -10.60 0.87
N LEU A 154 25.83 -10.63 0.66
CA LEU A 154 25.09 -9.60 -0.07
C LEU A 154 24.61 -8.45 0.84
N ASP A 155 24.48 -8.65 2.15
CA ASP A 155 23.98 -7.63 3.08
C ASP A 155 24.99 -6.48 3.32
N ARG A 156 26.29 -6.75 3.19
CA ARG A 156 27.30 -5.66 3.17
C ARG A 156 27.16 -4.74 1.97
N ASP A 157 26.71 -5.25 0.81
CA ASP A 157 26.43 -4.43 -0.37
C ASP A 157 25.06 -3.71 -0.28
N ILE A 158 24.10 -4.25 0.48
CA ILE A 158 22.79 -3.62 0.71
C ILE A 158 22.91 -2.38 1.62
N ILE A 159 23.86 -2.36 2.55
CA ILE A 159 24.14 -1.19 3.41
C ILE A 159 24.88 -0.08 2.63
N HIS A 160 25.56 -0.40 1.53
CA HIS A 160 26.36 0.57 0.76
C HIS A 160 25.80 0.98 -0.61
N ASN A 161 24.63 0.48 -1.02
CA ASN A 161 24.01 0.87 -2.29
C ASN A 161 22.70 1.67 -2.11
N PRO A 162 22.77 2.97 -1.77
CA PRO A 162 21.61 3.84 -1.58
C PRO A 162 20.74 4.01 -2.85
N HIS A 163 21.23 3.63 -4.03
CA HIS A 163 20.49 3.71 -5.29
C HIS A 163 19.42 2.61 -5.48
N ARG A 164 19.44 1.51 -4.70
CA ARG A 164 18.40 0.46 -4.78
C ARG A 164 17.24 0.64 -3.80
N ARG A 165 17.35 1.52 -2.80
CA ARG A 165 16.17 2.00 -2.07
C ARG A 165 15.43 2.96 -3.00
N MET A 166 14.34 2.51 -3.62
CA MET A 166 13.31 3.46 -4.03
C MET A 166 13.09 4.38 -2.82
N ASN A 167 13.14 5.69 -3.04
CA ASN A 167 13.07 6.66 -1.96
C ASN A 167 11.69 6.52 -1.29
N ASN A 168 11.59 5.67 -0.26
CA ASN A 168 10.35 5.28 0.43
C ASN A 168 9.63 6.50 1.02
N ASN A 169 10.32 7.64 1.12
CA ASN A 169 9.73 8.93 1.44
C ASN A 169 8.51 9.26 0.57
N ASN A 170 8.48 8.84 -0.70
CA ASN A 170 7.36 9.11 -1.62
C ASN A 170 6.24 8.05 -1.57
N LEU A 171 6.56 6.83 -1.13
CA LEU A 171 5.57 5.77 -0.94
C LEU A 171 4.82 5.91 0.38
N GLY A 172 5.36 6.71 1.30
CA GLY A 172 4.96 6.73 2.70
C GLY A 172 5.75 5.69 3.47
N ARG A 173 6.21 6.04 4.67
CA ARG A 173 7.01 5.17 5.55
C ARG A 173 6.29 3.85 5.88
N ASP A 174 4.98 3.81 5.68
CA ASP A 174 4.09 2.71 6.03
C ASP A 174 3.69 1.80 4.84
N PHE A 175 4.13 2.09 3.60
CA PHE A 175 3.75 1.26 2.45
C PHE A 175 4.66 0.03 2.33
N ASN A 176 4.09 -1.15 2.55
CA ASN A 176 4.78 -2.44 2.43
C ASN A 176 4.47 -3.11 1.09
N THR A 177 5.41 -3.03 0.15
CA THR A 177 5.27 -3.60 -1.19
C THR A 177 5.05 -5.12 -1.17
N ALA A 178 5.63 -5.86 -0.22
CA ALA A 178 5.45 -7.30 -0.13
C ALA A 178 4.00 -7.65 0.25
N ILE A 179 3.41 -6.99 1.24
CA ILE A 179 2.02 -7.25 1.63
C ILE A 179 1.06 -6.80 0.52
N TRP A 180 1.37 -5.70 -0.17
CA TRP A 180 0.66 -5.29 -1.38
C TRP A 180 0.66 -6.42 -2.44
N GLU A 181 1.82 -7.02 -2.74
CA GLU A 181 1.95 -8.09 -3.73
C GLU A 181 1.19 -9.34 -3.31
N MET A 182 1.20 -9.66 -2.01
CA MET A 182 0.41 -10.74 -1.43
C MET A 182 -1.10 -10.52 -1.66
N ALA A 183 -1.59 -9.32 -1.33
CA ALA A 183 -3.02 -8.99 -1.42
C ALA A 183 -3.50 -9.06 -2.87
N MET A 184 -2.73 -8.49 -3.80
CA MET A 184 -3.04 -8.53 -5.23
C MET A 184 -2.97 -9.93 -5.81
N LYS A 185 -2.01 -10.75 -5.38
CA LYS A 185 -1.94 -12.15 -5.80
C LYS A 185 -3.18 -12.92 -5.36
N ARG A 186 -3.63 -12.80 -4.10
CA ARG A 186 -4.87 -13.43 -3.63
C ARG A 186 -6.08 -12.98 -4.44
N TYR A 187 -6.22 -11.67 -4.64
CA TYR A 187 -7.31 -11.11 -5.44
C TYR A 187 -7.33 -11.68 -6.86
N ASN A 188 -6.17 -11.74 -7.54
CA ASN A 188 -6.04 -12.29 -8.90
C ASN A 188 -6.34 -13.79 -8.97
N LEU A 189 -6.12 -14.52 -7.87
CA LEU A 189 -6.50 -15.93 -7.73
C LEU A 189 -7.98 -16.11 -7.33
N GLY A 190 -8.75 -15.03 -7.15
CA GLY A 190 -10.14 -15.08 -6.67
C GLY A 190 -10.26 -15.50 -5.20
N GLN A 191 -9.20 -15.33 -4.42
CA GLN A 191 -9.15 -15.63 -3.00
C GLN A 191 -9.42 -14.38 -2.15
N ASP A 192 -9.83 -14.59 -0.90
CA ASP A 192 -10.04 -13.48 0.03
C ASP A 192 -8.72 -12.79 0.40
N SER A 193 -8.70 -11.47 0.21
CA SER A 193 -7.57 -10.58 0.50
C SER A 193 -7.82 -9.66 1.69
N ALA A 194 -9.00 -9.73 2.33
CA ALA A 194 -9.41 -8.82 3.41
C ALA A 194 -8.43 -8.81 4.58
N SER A 195 -7.89 -9.97 4.98
CA SER A 195 -6.91 -10.04 6.08
C SER A 195 -5.62 -9.27 5.75
N LEU A 196 -5.12 -9.38 4.52
CA LEU A 196 -3.92 -8.66 4.07
C LEU A 196 -4.18 -7.16 3.95
N LEU A 197 -5.35 -6.77 3.43
CA LEU A 197 -5.77 -5.37 3.35
C LEU A 197 -5.96 -4.75 4.75
N ASN A 198 -6.48 -5.52 5.71
CA ASN A 198 -6.58 -5.10 7.11
C ASN A 198 -5.20 -4.93 7.75
N ILE A 199 -4.27 -5.85 7.49
CA ILE A 199 -2.87 -5.70 7.94
C ILE A 199 -2.27 -4.42 7.36
N MET A 200 -2.54 -4.07 6.09
CA MET A 200 -2.08 -2.81 5.49
C MET A 200 -2.76 -1.57 6.08
N SER A 201 -4.05 -1.66 6.40
CA SER A 201 -4.87 -0.56 6.91
C SER A 201 -4.57 -0.23 8.38
N GLY A 202 -4.25 -1.25 9.20
CA GLY A 202 -3.90 -1.10 10.62
C GLY A 202 -2.55 -0.43 10.90
N ILE A 203 -1.80 -0.03 9.86
CA ILE A 203 -0.45 0.55 9.94
C ILE A 203 -0.52 2.07 10.15
N THR A 204 -1.65 2.64 10.54
CA THR A 204 -1.67 4.06 10.95
C THR A 204 -0.82 4.17 12.21
N SER A 205 0.43 4.63 12.05
CA SER A 205 1.27 4.90 13.20
C SER A 205 0.52 5.93 14.04
N ASN A 206 0.09 5.52 15.23
CA ASN A 206 -0.28 6.43 16.31
C ASN A 206 0.97 7.19 16.79
N ALA A 207 1.94 7.46 15.92
CA ALA A 207 3.14 8.20 16.25
C ALA A 207 2.73 9.66 16.44
N ASP A 208 2.11 9.92 17.59
CA ASP A 208 2.29 11.05 18.46
C ASP A 208 2.78 12.32 17.76
N CYS A 209 1.94 12.89 16.90
CA CYS A 209 1.94 14.34 16.71
C CYS A 209 1.24 15.01 17.90
N PHE A 210 1.60 14.63 19.14
CA PHE A 210 1.16 15.30 20.37
C PHE A 210 1.82 16.68 20.55
N LEU A 211 2.85 16.98 19.74
CA LEU A 211 3.59 18.23 19.87
C LEU A 211 2.91 19.44 19.20
N SER A 212 1.88 19.21 18.37
CA SER A 212 1.02 20.26 17.82
C SER A 212 -0.40 20.10 18.37
N LEU A 213 -1.07 21.20 18.71
CA LEU A 213 -2.48 21.26 19.12
C LEU A 213 -3.47 20.64 18.10
N ASP A 214 -2.97 20.18 16.95
CA ASP A 214 -3.72 19.51 15.91
C ASP A 214 -3.76 18.00 16.18
N TRP A 215 -4.84 17.53 16.81
CA TRP A 215 -5.10 16.10 16.91
C TRP A 215 -5.40 15.54 15.51
N GLN A 216 -4.42 14.87 14.91
CA GLN A 216 -4.56 14.20 13.61
C GLN A 216 -4.39 12.70 13.79
N GLN A 217 -5.50 11.96 13.76
CA GLN A 217 -5.43 10.50 13.58
C GLN A 217 -5.71 10.19 12.10
N PRO A 218 -4.68 9.96 11.27
CA PRO A 218 -4.91 9.52 9.91
C PRO A 218 -5.52 8.11 9.95
N ARG A 219 -6.67 7.93 9.32
CA ARG A 219 -7.22 6.62 9.00
C ARG A 219 -6.76 6.22 7.61
N VAL A 220 -6.12 5.07 7.48
CA VAL A 220 -5.67 4.53 6.20
C VAL A 220 -6.44 3.25 5.94
N ASP A 221 -7.17 3.20 4.85
CA ASP A 221 -7.89 2.01 4.40
C ASP A 221 -7.33 1.58 3.03
N TYR A 222 -7.15 0.28 2.82
CA TYR A 222 -6.81 -0.28 1.51
C TYR A 222 -7.96 -1.14 0.99
N THR A 223 -8.24 -1.01 -0.30
CA THR A 223 -9.20 -1.85 -1.01
C THR A 223 -8.69 -2.21 -2.39
N ILE A 224 -9.23 -3.28 -2.97
CA ILE A 224 -8.97 -3.65 -4.35
C ILE A 224 -10.28 -3.50 -5.12
N ALA A 225 -10.33 -2.55 -6.04
CA ALA A 225 -11.49 -2.25 -6.86
C ALA A 225 -11.11 -2.46 -8.33
N HIS A 226 -11.83 -3.34 -9.03
CA HIS A 226 -11.59 -3.65 -10.45
C HIS A 226 -10.13 -4.04 -10.77
N GLY A 227 -9.46 -4.73 -9.84
CA GLY A 227 -8.05 -5.12 -9.99
C GLY A 227 -7.04 -3.99 -9.74
N PHE A 228 -7.49 -2.82 -9.30
CA PHE A 228 -6.63 -1.73 -8.87
C PHE A 228 -6.60 -1.67 -7.35
N MET A 229 -5.41 -1.56 -6.77
CA MET A 229 -5.33 -1.26 -5.34
C MET A 229 -5.52 0.22 -5.09
N ILE A 230 -6.53 0.56 -4.30
CA ILE A 230 -6.85 1.92 -3.90
C ILE A 230 -6.51 2.08 -2.42
N GLN A 231 -5.68 3.08 -2.12
CA GLN A 231 -5.44 3.53 -0.75
C GLN A 231 -6.28 4.76 -0.47
N ARG A 232 -7.13 4.68 0.53
CA ARG A 232 -7.85 5.82 1.11
C ARG A 232 -7.11 6.30 2.34
N VAL A 233 -6.83 7.59 2.43
CA VAL A 233 -6.27 8.25 3.61
C VAL A 233 -7.23 9.35 4.01
N GLN A 234 -7.81 9.23 5.20
CA GLN A 234 -8.68 10.23 5.79
C GLN A 234 -7.98 10.86 6.98
N ARG A 235 -7.98 12.19 7.04
CA ARG A 235 -7.47 12.98 8.15
C ARG A 235 -8.56 13.92 8.61
N ILE A 236 -8.72 14.02 9.91
CA ILE A 236 -9.62 14.98 10.55
C ILE A 236 -8.72 15.97 11.30
N SER A 237 -9.02 17.24 11.14
CA SER A 237 -8.34 18.34 11.83
C SER A 237 -9.41 19.21 12.45
N ILE A 238 -9.29 19.45 13.75
CA ILE A 238 -10.19 20.32 14.50
C ILE A 238 -9.44 21.59 14.80
N VAL A 239 -10.04 22.71 14.43
CA VAL A 239 -9.41 24.02 14.40
C VAL A 239 -10.17 24.95 15.32
N ASP A 240 -9.52 25.46 16.35
CA ASP A 240 -10.06 26.59 17.11
C ASP A 240 -9.69 27.90 16.39
N PRO A 241 -10.67 28.67 15.88
CA PRO A 241 -10.39 29.91 15.15
C PRO A 241 -9.69 30.97 16.02
N MET A 242 -9.77 30.87 17.36
CA MET A 242 -9.16 31.83 18.29
C MET A 242 -7.66 31.58 18.51
N LEU A 243 -7.13 30.40 18.12
CA LEU A 243 -5.70 30.11 18.27
C LEU A 243 -4.89 30.75 17.13
N LEU A 244 -4.14 31.81 17.47
CA LEU A 244 -3.25 32.56 16.56
C LEU A 244 -2.19 31.68 15.87
N SER A 245 -1.80 30.55 16.48
CA SER A 245 -0.87 29.56 15.90
C SER A 245 -1.39 28.93 14.60
N PHE A 246 -2.69 29.03 14.34
CA PHE A 246 -3.35 28.42 13.19
C PHE A 246 -3.24 29.21 11.89
N ARG A 247 -2.74 30.46 11.92
CA ARG A 247 -2.51 31.22 10.67
C ARG A 247 -1.56 30.54 9.69
N ASN A 248 -0.91 29.46 10.12
CA ASN A 248 0.17 28.84 9.38
C ASN A 248 -0.12 27.40 8.92
N TRP A 249 -0.26 26.32 9.69
CA TRP A 249 0.15 25.00 9.13
C TRP A 249 -0.69 23.74 9.38
N VAL A 250 -1.94 23.66 8.87
CA VAL A 250 -2.45 22.32 8.50
C VAL A 250 -2.06 22.01 7.07
N ARG A 251 -0.95 21.27 6.94
CA ARG A 251 -0.46 20.78 5.65
C ARG A 251 -0.96 19.37 5.43
N PHE A 252 -1.76 19.17 4.39
CA PHE A 252 -2.06 17.83 3.90
C PHE A 252 -1.22 17.54 2.66
N ASP A 253 -0.41 16.49 2.74
CA ASP A 253 0.25 15.92 1.58
C ASP A 253 -0.81 15.24 0.70
N ILE A 254 -1.30 15.93 -0.33
CA ILE A 254 -2.24 15.37 -1.30
C ILE A 254 -1.46 14.38 -2.16
N CYS A 255 -0.48 14.88 -2.92
CA CYS A 255 0.48 14.05 -3.64
C CYS A 255 1.76 14.87 -3.83
N GLN A 256 2.81 14.29 -4.40
CA GLN A 256 4.03 15.06 -4.64
C GLN A 256 3.83 16.28 -5.57
N HIS A 257 2.74 16.32 -6.34
CA HIS A 257 2.41 17.41 -7.25
C HIS A 257 1.61 18.52 -6.55
N TRP A 258 0.98 18.23 -5.41
CA TRP A 258 0.03 19.11 -4.74
C TRP A 258 0.13 19.05 -3.23
N ASP A 259 0.12 20.24 -2.62
CA ASP A 259 -0.15 20.41 -1.20
C ASP A 259 -1.44 21.16 -1.00
N SER A 260 -2.10 20.89 0.13
CA SER A 260 -3.08 21.83 0.65
C SER A 260 -2.61 22.42 1.98
N PHE A 261 -3.04 23.66 2.19
CA PHE A 261 -2.82 24.47 3.36
C PHE A 261 -4.20 24.97 3.83
N GLY A 262 -4.57 24.72 5.07
CA GLY A 262 -5.76 25.35 5.67
C GLY A 262 -5.42 26.67 6.37
N ASP A 263 -6.29 27.66 6.26
CA ASP A 263 -6.30 28.86 7.12
C ASP A 263 -7.73 29.17 7.64
N GLN A 264 -7.91 30.30 8.32
CA GLN A 264 -9.21 30.73 8.84
C GLN A 264 -10.25 31.05 7.74
N LYS A 265 -9.82 31.37 6.52
CA LYS A 265 -10.68 31.67 5.37
C LYS A 265 -11.09 30.39 4.63
N GLY A 266 -10.29 29.33 4.71
CA GLY A 266 -10.65 28.00 4.21
C GLY A 266 -9.45 27.15 3.82
N ALA A 267 -9.69 26.09 3.05
CA ALA A 267 -8.63 25.28 2.46
C ALA A 267 -8.09 25.94 1.19
N HIS A 268 -6.79 26.20 1.16
CA HIS A 268 -6.04 26.64 0.00
C HIS A 268 -5.23 25.49 -0.59
N ILE A 269 -5.37 25.25 -1.90
CA ILE A 269 -4.65 24.19 -2.59
C ILE A 269 -3.51 24.82 -3.39
N LYS A 270 -2.25 24.40 -3.15
CA LYS A 270 -1.06 24.89 -3.85
C LYS A 270 -0.40 23.77 -4.66
N ASN A 271 -0.03 24.10 -5.89
CA ASN A 271 0.74 23.19 -6.76
C ASN A 271 2.24 23.34 -6.46
N ARG A 272 2.96 22.23 -6.18
CA ARG A 272 4.42 22.26 -5.87
C ARG A 272 5.30 22.56 -7.10
N GLY A 273 4.79 22.41 -8.33
CA GLY A 273 5.59 22.31 -9.55
C GLY A 273 5.55 23.47 -10.52
N ARG A 274 4.87 24.59 -10.24
CA ARG A 274 4.84 25.76 -11.13
C ARG A 274 4.98 27.06 -10.34
N GLY A 275 5.91 27.91 -10.77
CA GLY A 275 6.05 29.28 -10.24
C GLY A 275 4.73 30.04 -10.40
N SER A 276 4.28 30.64 -9.29
CA SER A 276 3.26 31.67 -9.01
C SER A 276 2.03 31.95 -9.91
N ALA A 277 1.89 31.43 -11.13
CA ALA A 277 0.93 31.94 -12.12
C ALA A 277 0.03 30.87 -12.77
N ALA A 278 -0.18 29.70 -12.14
CA ALA A 278 -1.04 28.67 -12.71
C ALA A 278 -2.08 28.15 -11.70
N GLU A 279 -3.10 28.97 -11.43
CA GLU A 279 -4.36 28.58 -10.77
C GLU A 279 -5.17 27.52 -11.57
N ALA A 280 -4.77 27.23 -12.82
CA ALA A 280 -5.57 26.48 -13.79
C ALA A 280 -5.40 24.95 -13.83
N ASN A 281 -4.94 24.27 -12.77
CA ASN A 281 -4.64 22.82 -12.84
C ASN A 281 -5.53 21.90 -12.00
N ILE A 282 -6.62 22.43 -11.43
CA ILE A 282 -7.65 21.63 -10.76
C ILE A 282 -8.87 21.56 -11.69
N GLN A 283 -9.27 20.36 -12.10
CA GLN A 283 -10.63 20.17 -12.57
C GLN A 283 -11.49 20.04 -11.31
N ALA A 284 -12.27 21.07 -10.99
CA ALA A 284 -13.34 20.93 -10.01
C ALA A 284 -14.30 19.86 -10.54
N GLY A 285 -14.42 18.73 -9.82
CA GLY A 285 -15.29 17.63 -10.21
C GLY A 285 -16.75 17.96 -9.92
N GLY A 286 -17.34 18.87 -10.68
CA GLY A 286 -18.76 19.26 -10.55
C GLY A 286 -19.17 19.61 -9.10
N ASP A 287 -20.47 19.47 -8.82
CA ASP A 287 -21.08 19.77 -7.51
C ASP A 287 -20.65 18.78 -6.39
N SER A 288 -19.84 17.78 -6.70
CA SER A 288 -19.47 16.71 -5.75
C SER A 288 -18.40 17.12 -4.73
N GLY A 289 -17.67 18.22 -4.96
CA GLY A 289 -16.54 18.64 -4.13
C GLY A 289 -15.32 17.71 -4.22
N LEU A 290 -15.30 16.77 -5.18
CA LEU A 290 -14.17 15.89 -5.43
C LEU A 290 -13.18 16.55 -6.41
N TRP A 291 -11.91 16.56 -6.06
CA TRP A 291 -10.83 17.09 -6.88
C TRP A 291 -9.89 15.99 -7.34
N ARG A 292 -9.40 16.09 -8.59
CA ARG A 292 -8.45 15.15 -9.17
C ARG A 292 -7.15 15.83 -9.57
N CYS A 293 -6.03 15.19 -9.27
CA CYS A 293 -4.73 15.60 -9.77
C CYS A 293 -4.61 15.32 -11.28
N THR A 294 -4.17 16.31 -12.06
CA THR A 294 -3.95 16.15 -13.51
C THR A 294 -2.64 15.43 -13.88
N GLN A 295 -1.79 15.14 -12.89
CA GLN A 295 -0.46 14.55 -13.09
C GLN A 295 -0.35 13.11 -12.56
N CYS A 296 -1.19 12.73 -11.60
CA CYS A 296 -1.28 11.37 -11.09
C CYS A 296 -2.73 11.00 -10.76
N TRP A 297 -2.95 9.72 -10.47
CA TRP A 297 -4.26 9.16 -10.17
C TRP A 297 -4.59 9.31 -8.69
N THR A 298 -4.50 10.56 -8.23
CA THR A 298 -4.87 10.94 -6.88
C THR A 298 -6.11 11.81 -6.94
N GLU A 299 -7.11 11.40 -6.18
CA GLU A 299 -8.31 12.16 -5.92
C GLU A 299 -8.34 12.57 -4.47
N PHE A 300 -8.99 13.68 -4.17
CA PHE A 300 -9.16 14.15 -2.81
C PHE A 300 -10.42 14.99 -2.66
N GLN A 301 -10.93 15.01 -1.44
CA GLN A 301 -12.10 15.77 -1.02
C GLN A 301 -11.75 16.43 0.32
N ILE A 302 -12.26 17.63 0.51
CA ILE A 302 -12.08 18.46 1.70
C ILE A 302 -13.46 18.90 2.11
N ASN A 303 -13.92 18.38 3.23
CA ASN A 303 -15.17 18.78 3.83
C ASN A 303 -14.85 19.69 5.01
N VAL A 304 -15.49 20.86 5.06
CA VAL A 304 -15.27 21.85 6.11
C VAL A 304 -16.61 22.13 6.77
N GLU A 305 -16.69 21.81 8.06
CA GLU A 305 -17.84 22.09 8.90
C GLU A 305 -17.46 23.17 9.91
N LYS A 306 -18.28 24.21 10.00
CA LYS A 306 -18.06 25.33 10.93
C LYS A 306 -19.09 25.28 12.05
N SER A 307 -18.62 25.48 13.27
CA SER A 307 -19.44 25.77 14.45
C SER A 307 -18.95 27.06 15.09
N ASP A 308 -19.68 27.58 16.08
CA ASP A 308 -19.38 28.87 16.72
C ASP A 308 -17.96 28.95 17.29
N ASN A 309 -17.42 27.83 17.78
CA ASN A 309 -16.13 27.79 18.49
C ASN A 309 -15.07 26.91 17.83
N MET A 310 -15.41 26.18 16.76
CA MET A 310 -14.47 25.29 16.08
C MET A 310 -14.83 25.11 14.61
N THR A 311 -13.80 24.98 13.78
CA THR A 311 -13.91 24.51 12.39
C THR A 311 -13.33 23.10 12.32
N VAL A 312 -14.13 22.15 11.86
CA VAL A 312 -13.67 20.78 11.61
C VAL A 312 -13.42 20.62 10.12
N MET A 313 -12.18 20.28 9.77
CA MET A 313 -11.78 19.99 8.41
C MET A 313 -11.51 18.49 8.29
N MET A 314 -12.22 17.85 7.38
CA MET A 314 -12.01 16.45 7.01
C MET A 314 -11.40 16.38 5.62
N PHE A 315 -10.16 15.94 5.56
CA PHE A 315 -9.42 15.70 4.33
C PHE A 315 -9.46 14.21 3.99
N THR A 316 -10.02 13.84 2.84
CA THR A 316 -9.99 12.47 2.34
C THR A 316 -9.23 12.43 1.02
N ARG A 317 -8.29 11.49 0.90
CA ARG A 317 -7.51 11.25 -0.31
C ARG A 317 -7.63 9.81 -0.74
N TRP A 318 -7.80 9.59 -2.04
CA TRP A 318 -7.71 8.29 -2.68
C TRP A 318 -6.51 8.26 -3.62
N LYS A 319 -5.68 7.23 -3.50
CA LYS A 319 -4.50 7.01 -4.32
C LYS A 319 -4.63 5.66 -5.02
N ASN A 320 -4.64 5.66 -6.34
CA ASN A 320 -4.65 4.44 -7.13
C ASN A 320 -3.20 3.95 -7.32
N TRP A 321 -2.87 2.82 -6.69
CA TRP A 321 -1.54 2.23 -6.76
C TRP A 321 -1.31 1.35 -8.00
N GLY A 322 -2.34 1.18 -8.84
CA GLY A 322 -2.26 0.38 -10.05
C GLY A 322 -2.51 -1.10 -9.82
N VAL A 323 -2.25 -1.87 -10.89
CA VAL A 323 -2.33 -3.35 -10.90
C VAL A 323 -1.00 -3.96 -10.45
N LYS A 324 0.13 -3.21 -10.55
CA LYS A 324 1.46 -3.66 -10.15
C LYS A 324 2.41 -2.47 -9.87
N PRO A 325 3.03 -2.35 -8.68
CA PRO A 325 4.00 -1.33 -8.35
C PRO A 325 5.35 -1.69 -8.96
N ASP A 326 5.42 -1.74 -10.28
CA ASP A 326 6.66 -1.97 -11.01
C ASP A 326 7.18 -0.66 -11.59
N LYS A 327 8.49 -0.58 -11.82
CA LYS A 327 9.14 0.52 -12.53
C LYS A 327 8.60 0.69 -13.97
N SER A 328 7.98 -0.36 -14.51
CA SER A 328 7.31 -0.34 -15.80
C SER A 328 5.89 0.25 -15.74
N ASP A 329 5.23 0.25 -14.57
CA ASP A 329 3.89 0.82 -14.41
C ASP A 329 3.99 2.35 -14.36
N LYS A 330 3.57 2.99 -15.45
CA LYS A 330 3.58 4.45 -15.58
C LYS A 330 2.76 5.14 -14.49
N ASN A 331 1.66 4.54 -14.01
CA ASN A 331 0.84 5.12 -12.96
C ASN A 331 1.56 5.07 -11.60
N PHE A 332 2.17 3.93 -11.29
CA PHE A 332 3.02 3.81 -10.10
C PHE A 332 4.19 4.79 -10.14
N MET A 333 4.89 4.87 -11.27
CA MET A 333 6.02 5.79 -11.47
C MET A 333 5.61 7.27 -11.40
N ARG A 334 4.40 7.61 -11.85
CA ARG A 334 3.81 8.95 -11.65
C ARG A 334 3.60 9.24 -10.17
N HIS A 335 3.22 8.28 -9.34
CA HIS A 335 3.11 8.50 -7.89
C HIS A 335 4.45 8.68 -7.19
N LEU A 336 5.54 8.21 -7.80
CA LEU A 336 6.91 8.34 -7.28
C LEU A 336 7.62 9.62 -7.74
N GLY A 337 7.10 10.30 -8.77
CA GLY A 337 7.68 11.55 -9.29
C GLY A 337 8.84 11.32 -10.24
N LEU A 338 8.96 10.08 -10.70
CA LEU A 338 10.03 9.64 -11.57
C LEU A 338 9.71 9.89 -13.05
N LEU A 339 8.44 10.11 -13.40
CA LEU A 339 8.02 10.49 -14.76
C LEU A 339 7.62 11.97 -14.79
N LYS A 340 8.43 12.80 -15.46
CA LYS A 340 8.04 14.15 -15.90
C LYS A 340 7.18 13.99 -17.16
N GLN A 341 5.99 14.59 -17.20
CA GLN A 341 5.12 14.50 -18.39
C GLN A 341 5.73 15.26 -19.60
N PRO A 342 5.74 14.66 -20.81
CA PRO A 342 5.47 15.37 -22.05
C PRO A 342 3.97 15.26 -22.38
N ARG A 343 3.28 16.40 -22.50
CA ARG A 343 1.87 16.45 -22.91
C ARG A 343 1.76 16.07 -24.39
N THR A 344 1.08 14.98 -24.72
CA THR A 344 0.57 14.74 -26.09
C THR A 344 -0.89 14.28 -26.07
N GLN A 345 -1.62 14.73 -27.08
CA GLN A 345 -3.09 14.73 -27.23
C GLN A 345 -3.71 13.32 -27.26
N THR A 346 -2.93 12.27 -27.55
CA THR A 346 -3.33 10.86 -27.55
C THR A 346 -3.76 10.36 -26.16
N GLN A 347 -3.31 11.03 -25.10
CA GLN A 347 -3.61 10.67 -23.71
C GLN A 347 -5.08 10.90 -23.31
N ARG A 348 -5.80 11.80 -24.01
CA ARG A 348 -7.22 12.06 -23.74
C ARG A 348 -8.12 10.86 -24.02
N HIS A 349 -7.74 10.00 -24.96
CA HIS A 349 -8.58 8.86 -25.37
C HIS A 349 -8.47 7.68 -24.39
N GLU A 350 -7.28 7.42 -23.85
CA GLU A 350 -7.08 6.49 -22.73
C GLU A 350 -7.71 7.04 -21.45
N GLU A 351 -7.58 8.35 -21.20
CA GLU A 351 -8.25 9.04 -20.09
C GLU A 351 -9.77 8.95 -20.18
N GLN A 352 -10.38 8.81 -21.36
CA GLN A 352 -11.83 8.68 -21.51
C GLN A 352 -12.33 7.25 -21.25
N VAL A 353 -11.58 6.23 -21.68
CA VAL A 353 -11.87 4.82 -21.31
C VAL A 353 -11.69 4.59 -19.80
N LEU A 354 -10.75 5.30 -19.18
CA LEU A 354 -10.49 5.25 -17.75
C LEU A 354 -11.36 6.23 -16.94
N ALA A 355 -11.87 7.31 -17.55
CA ALA A 355 -12.90 8.16 -16.95
C ALA A 355 -14.18 7.36 -16.71
N ASN A 356 -14.52 6.43 -17.60
CA ASN A 356 -15.60 5.46 -17.38
C ASN A 356 -15.30 4.54 -16.19
N ALA A 357 -14.05 4.06 -16.03
CA ALA A 357 -13.62 3.33 -14.83
C ALA A 357 -13.62 4.21 -13.57
N SER A 358 -13.44 5.52 -13.72
CA SER A 358 -13.53 6.52 -12.65
C SER A 358 -14.98 6.86 -12.30
N GLU A 359 -15.90 6.80 -13.27
CA GLU A 359 -17.34 6.87 -13.06
C GLU A 359 -17.81 5.61 -12.32
N THR A 360 -17.25 4.43 -12.66
CA THR A 360 -17.42 3.21 -11.85
C THR A 360 -16.73 3.31 -10.49
N MET A 361 -15.64 4.07 -10.36
CA MET A 361 -15.00 4.37 -9.07
C MET A 361 -15.83 5.36 -8.26
N MET A 362 -16.52 6.32 -8.88
CA MET A 362 -17.48 7.22 -8.24
C MET A 362 -18.77 6.47 -7.85
N GLU A 363 -19.23 5.52 -8.66
CA GLU A 363 -20.38 4.66 -8.36
C GLU A 363 -20.04 3.65 -7.26
N PHE A 364 -18.84 3.06 -7.30
CA PHE A 364 -18.26 2.26 -6.22
C PHE A 364 -17.98 3.10 -4.98
N GLN A 365 -17.53 4.36 -5.09
CA GLN A 365 -17.43 5.26 -3.96
C GLN A 365 -18.82 5.53 -3.42
N LYS A 366 -19.85 5.76 -4.23
CA LYS A 366 -21.24 5.91 -3.78
C LYS A 366 -21.78 4.66 -3.07
N GLU A 367 -21.34 3.47 -3.49
CA GLU A 367 -21.73 2.17 -2.92
C GLU A 367 -20.91 1.76 -1.66
N VAL A 368 -19.59 2.03 -1.64
CA VAL A 368 -18.68 1.77 -0.49
C VAL A 368 -18.75 2.86 0.55
N THR A 369 -18.92 4.12 0.14
CA THR A 369 -19.24 5.20 1.06
C THR A 369 -20.70 5.17 1.46
N GLY A 370 -21.60 4.51 0.71
CA GLY A 370 -23.02 4.45 1.04
C GLY A 370 -23.54 5.79 1.52
N LEU A 371 -23.24 6.87 0.76
CA LEU A 371 -23.54 8.25 1.15
C LEU A 371 -23.31 8.44 2.65
N ALA A 372 -22.08 8.17 3.11
CA ALA A 372 -21.71 7.94 4.50
C ALA A 372 -22.73 8.62 5.37
N ASP A 373 -23.66 7.83 5.95
CA ASP A 373 -24.56 8.36 6.95
C ASP A 373 -23.64 9.17 7.84
N LEU A 374 -23.75 10.50 7.78
CA LEU A 374 -22.85 11.35 8.52
C LEU A 374 -23.28 11.29 9.97
N SER A 375 -24.32 10.54 10.36
CA SER A 375 -24.75 10.37 11.75
C SER A 375 -23.66 9.79 12.69
N PRO A 376 -22.78 8.86 12.29
CA PRO A 376 -21.63 8.48 13.10
C PRO A 376 -20.60 9.60 13.15
N LEU A 377 -20.50 10.44 12.10
CA LEU A 377 -19.66 11.64 12.14
C LEU A 377 -20.28 12.72 13.01
N SER A 378 -21.59 12.98 12.98
CA SER A 378 -22.29 13.90 13.87
C SER A 378 -22.22 13.41 15.31
N LYS A 379 -22.23 12.09 15.53
CA LYS A 379 -21.99 11.48 16.83
C LYS A 379 -20.53 11.66 17.25
N VAL A 380 -19.55 11.37 16.39
CA VAL A 380 -18.14 11.64 16.68
C VAL A 380 -17.90 13.14 16.90
N PHE A 381 -18.57 14.03 16.17
CA PHE A 381 -18.48 15.48 16.32
C PHE A 381 -19.18 15.96 17.58
N LYS A 382 -20.27 15.30 18.00
CA LYS A 382 -20.91 15.54 19.29
C LYS A 382 -20.03 15.05 20.43
N ASP A 383 -19.50 13.84 20.35
CA ASP A 383 -18.63 13.24 21.37
C ASP A 383 -17.30 14.01 21.49
N VAL A 384 -16.70 14.41 20.37
CA VAL A 384 -15.49 15.25 20.35
C VAL A 384 -15.83 16.69 20.75
N GLY A 385 -16.97 17.23 20.33
CA GLY A 385 -17.45 18.54 20.77
C GLY A 385 -17.67 18.58 22.29
N GLU A 386 -18.26 17.54 22.87
CA GLU A 386 -18.43 17.35 24.32
C GLU A 386 -17.08 17.17 25.02
N LEU A 387 -16.16 16.39 24.44
CA LEU A 387 -14.81 16.19 24.97
C LEU A 387 -14.00 17.49 24.99
N VAL A 388 -14.00 18.26 23.89
CA VAL A 388 -13.28 19.53 23.75
C VAL A 388 -13.94 20.64 24.58
N SER A 389 -15.28 20.60 24.71
CA SER A 389 -16.03 21.52 25.57
C SER A 389 -15.90 21.19 27.06
N SER A 390 -15.45 19.98 27.40
CA SER A 390 -15.24 19.55 28.79
C SER A 390 -14.27 20.48 29.52
N PRO A 391 -14.61 20.96 30.73
CA PRO A 391 -13.71 21.74 31.57
C PRO A 391 -12.36 21.05 31.84
N SER A 392 -12.32 19.72 31.87
CA SER A 392 -11.09 18.95 32.10
C SER A 392 -10.13 19.05 30.92
N PHE A 393 -10.63 18.98 29.69
CA PHE A 393 -9.82 19.13 28.48
C PHE A 393 -9.28 20.55 28.37
N LYS A 394 -10.14 21.57 28.56
CA LYS A 394 -9.74 22.97 28.56
C LYS A 394 -8.66 23.29 29.61
N ARG A 395 -8.81 22.74 30.82
CA ARG A 395 -7.80 22.90 31.88
C ARG A 395 -6.46 22.28 31.50
N LYS A 396 -6.47 21.06 30.96
CA LYS A 396 -5.25 20.37 30.54
C LYS A 396 -4.50 21.10 29.42
N VAL A 397 -5.24 21.66 28.46
CA VAL A 397 -4.67 22.49 27.38
C VAL A 397 -4.08 23.79 27.93
N LEU A 398 -4.74 24.43 28.90
CA LEU A 398 -4.23 25.64 29.56
C LEU A 398 -2.96 25.35 30.38
N GLU A 399 -2.96 24.27 31.16
CA GLU A 399 -1.81 23.82 31.97
C GLU A 399 -0.57 23.56 31.09
N GLU A 400 -0.73 22.82 29.97
CA GLU A 400 0.37 22.59 29.02
C GLU A 400 0.87 23.88 28.34
N HIS A 401 -0.02 24.84 28.10
CA HIS A 401 0.35 26.12 27.51
C HIS A 401 1.11 27.01 28.50
N GLU A 402 0.73 26.99 29.79
CA GLU A 402 1.45 27.66 30.87
C GLU A 402 2.83 27.01 31.12
N GLU A 403 2.93 25.68 31.09
CA GLU A 403 4.19 24.94 31.21
C GLU A 403 5.15 25.26 30.05
N LYS A 404 4.64 25.34 28.80
CA LYS A 404 5.47 25.74 27.66
C LYS A 404 5.90 27.21 27.73
N ARG A 405 5.06 28.09 28.28
CA ARG A 405 5.44 29.49 28.53
C ARG A 405 6.53 29.60 29.60
N SER A 406 6.45 28.82 30.67
CA SER A 406 7.45 28.85 31.74
C SER A 406 8.81 28.36 31.23
N VAL A 407 8.88 27.23 30.51
CA VAL A 407 10.13 26.66 29.96
C VAL A 407 10.81 27.59 28.95
N ASN A 408 10.04 28.27 28.10
CA ASN A 408 10.59 29.24 27.15
C ASN A 408 11.05 30.53 27.85
N SER A 409 10.42 30.93 28.95
CA SER A 409 10.86 32.06 29.75
C SER A 409 12.17 31.78 30.49
N THR A 410 12.40 30.54 30.94
CA THR A 410 13.66 30.17 31.61
C THR A 410 14.84 30.13 30.64
N ARG A 411 14.64 29.59 29.43
CA ARG A 411 15.68 29.56 28.39
C ARG A 411 16.10 30.93 27.86
N PHE A 412 15.26 31.95 28.02
CA PHE A 412 15.60 33.32 27.65
C PHE A 412 16.47 34.03 28.69
N LEU A 413 16.41 33.60 29.95
CA LEU A 413 17.22 34.17 31.03
C LEU A 413 18.63 33.56 31.09
N ASP A 414 18.78 32.28 30.74
CA ASP A 414 20.09 31.59 30.73
C ASP A 414 20.99 31.96 29.52
N SER A 415 20.59 32.93 28.69
CA SER A 415 21.32 33.39 27.49
C SER A 415 22.01 34.75 27.69
N TRP A 416 21.99 35.29 28.92
CA TRP A 416 22.49 36.63 29.26
C TRP A 416 23.58 36.65 30.34
N ASP A 417 24.26 35.51 30.56
CA ASP A 417 25.49 35.42 31.36
C ASP A 417 26.67 34.89 30.53
#